data_AF-A0AAW7DG00-F1
#
_entry.id   AF-A0AAW7DG00-F1
#
_cell.length_a   1.000
_cell.length_b   1.000
_cell.length_c   1.000
_cell.angle_alpha   90.00
_cell.angle_beta   90.00
_cell.angle_gamma   90.00
#
_symmetry.space_group_name_H-M   'P 1'
#
loop_
_entity.id
_entity.type
_entity.pdbx_description
1 polymer ?
#
loop_
_entity_poly.entity_id
_entity_poly.type
_entity_poly.pdbx_seq_one_letter_code
_entity_poly.pdbx_strand_id
1 'polypeptide(L)'
;MKLIKLFIPLFFILLFVGCSGDDDSSIEDGGKTYFNPPSWIQGRWMYKDGPPERDVIFTKNNVNDLELGFNWNEKINLYNIENPDKKKYVEEEISDKSYLYKIYDYGGKSYVWGDYYFISKDVIRFDKNTYLYRRN
;
A
#
# COMPACT_ATOMS: atom_id res chain seq x y z
N MET A 1 24.81 65.42 -4.23
CA MET A 1 23.35 65.43 -4.42
C MET A 1 22.92 64.03 -4.82
N LYS A 2 22.08 63.35 -4.03
CA LYS A 2 21.56 62.01 -4.33
C LYS A 2 20.12 62.13 -4.81
N LEU A 3 19.88 61.68 -6.03
CA LEU A 3 18.56 61.34 -6.55
C LEU A 3 18.75 60.03 -7.30
N ILE A 4 17.88 59.04 -7.05
CA ILE A 4 17.11 58.32 -8.07
C ILE A 4 16.07 57.47 -7.33
N LYS A 5 14.86 57.51 -7.88
CA LYS A 5 13.59 56.99 -7.36
C LYS A 5 13.44 55.50 -7.68
N LEU A 6 12.69 54.83 -6.80
CA LEU A 6 11.65 53.81 -7.03
C LEU A 6 11.80 52.86 -8.23
N PHE A 7 11.85 51.55 -7.99
CA PHE A 7 11.14 50.54 -8.82
C PHE A 7 10.94 49.24 -8.01
N ILE A 8 9.68 48.95 -7.65
CA ILE A 8 9.19 47.59 -7.36
C ILE A 8 8.68 47.03 -8.69
N PRO A 9 9.14 45.84 -9.07
CA PRO A 9 8.22 44.75 -9.44
C PRO A 9 8.78 43.40 -8.92
N LEU A 10 8.12 42.23 -8.88
CA LEU A 10 6.80 41.73 -9.23
C LEU A 10 6.89 40.21 -8.94
N PHE A 11 5.80 39.64 -8.41
CA PHE A 11 5.38 38.24 -8.49
C PHE A 11 6.40 37.15 -8.88
N PHE A 12 6.58 36.18 -7.99
CA PHE A 12 6.83 34.78 -8.39
C PHE A 12 5.67 33.91 -7.90
N ILE A 13 4.63 33.83 -8.74
CA ILE A 13 3.78 32.63 -8.79
C ILE A 13 4.64 31.55 -9.45
N LEU A 14 4.95 30.49 -8.71
CA LEU A 14 5.29 29.19 -9.29
C LEU A 14 4.07 28.29 -9.14
N LEU A 15 3.19 28.39 -10.14
CA LEU A 15 2.22 27.36 -10.47
C LEU A 15 3.01 26.10 -10.83
N PHE A 16 3.06 25.15 -9.90
CA PHE A 16 3.42 23.78 -10.25
C PHE A 16 2.27 23.19 -11.04
N VAL A 17 2.41 23.33 -12.36
CA VAL A 17 2.22 22.31 -13.40
C VAL A 17 1.35 21.13 -12.96
N GLY A 18 0.18 21.04 -13.58
CA GLY A 18 -0.68 19.87 -13.50
C GLY A 18 0.04 18.60 -13.94
N CYS A 19 -0.17 17.54 -13.19
CA CYS A 19 0.02 16.19 -13.70
C CYS A 19 -1.21 15.87 -14.56
N SER A 20 -1.07 16.18 -15.85
CA SER A 20 -1.95 15.71 -16.92
C SER A 20 -1.41 14.36 -17.41
N GLY A 21 -2.32 13.41 -17.64
CA GLY A 21 -2.06 12.12 -18.26
C GLY A 21 -1.51 11.09 -17.26
N ASP A 22 -2.06 9.88 -17.15
CA ASP A 22 -2.62 9.08 -18.22
C ASP A 22 -3.87 8.29 -17.76
N ASP A 23 -4.91 8.32 -18.59
CA ASP A 23 -5.91 7.26 -18.64
C ASP A 23 -5.20 5.99 -19.11
N ASP A 24 -4.56 5.29 -18.17
CA ASP A 24 -4.08 3.93 -18.40
C ASP A 24 -5.30 3.00 -18.41
N SER A 25 -5.93 2.91 -19.58
CA SER A 25 -6.68 1.73 -19.97
C SER A 25 -5.76 0.52 -19.80
N SER A 26 -5.89 -0.19 -18.68
CA SER A 26 -5.05 -1.33 -18.35
C SER A 26 -5.91 -2.54 -17.97
N ILE A 27 -6.00 -3.41 -18.97
CA ILE A 27 -5.92 -4.87 -18.87
C ILE A 27 -7.13 -5.53 -18.21
N GLU A 28 -8.07 -5.95 -19.06
CA GLU A 28 -8.89 -7.12 -18.78
C GLU A 28 -7.99 -8.36 -18.68
N ASP A 29 -7.57 -8.70 -17.46
CA ASP A 29 -7.22 -10.07 -17.11
C ASP A 29 -7.83 -10.42 -15.73
N GLY A 30 -9.15 -10.64 -15.76
CA GLY A 30 -9.88 -11.55 -14.89
C GLY A 30 -10.24 -11.15 -13.46
N GLY A 31 -9.62 -10.14 -12.82
CA GLY A 31 -9.92 -9.83 -11.41
C GLY A 31 -9.52 -8.42 -10.94
N LYS A 32 -10.21 -7.90 -9.92
CA LYS A 32 -9.89 -6.61 -9.30
C LYS A 32 -8.65 -6.71 -8.40
N THR A 33 -7.86 -5.64 -8.36
CA THR A 33 -6.82 -5.46 -7.34
C THR A 33 -7.34 -4.58 -6.22
N TYR A 34 -6.95 -4.87 -4.99
CA TYR A 34 -7.52 -4.26 -3.78
C TYR A 34 -6.47 -3.65 -2.85
N PHE A 35 -5.18 -3.90 -3.10
CA PHE A 35 -4.09 -3.42 -2.27
C PHE A 35 -3.14 -2.55 -3.09
N ASN A 36 -2.53 -1.58 -2.43
CA ASN A 36 -1.51 -0.71 -2.99
C ASN A 36 -0.35 -0.53 -1.99
N PRO A 37 0.43 -1.58 -1.67
CA PRO A 37 1.52 -1.47 -0.71
C PRO A 37 2.58 -0.44 -1.14
N PRO A 38 3.05 0.43 -0.22
CA PRO A 38 4.05 1.45 -0.54
C PRO A 38 5.39 0.83 -0.92
N SER A 39 6.17 1.53 -1.75
CA SER A 39 7.43 1.01 -2.30
C SER A 39 8.44 0.51 -1.25
N TRP A 40 8.48 1.14 -0.06
CA TRP A 40 9.39 0.75 1.00
C TRP A 40 9.11 -0.65 1.58
N ILE A 41 7.86 -1.13 1.51
CA ILE A 41 7.48 -2.46 2.02
C ILE A 41 7.49 -3.53 0.92
N GLN A 42 7.54 -3.17 -0.36
CA GLN A 42 7.48 -4.16 -1.46
C GLN A 42 8.67 -5.11 -1.44
N GLY A 43 8.42 -6.41 -1.45
CA GLY A 43 9.40 -7.50 -1.34
C GLY A 43 8.97 -8.59 -0.37
N ARG A 44 9.86 -9.53 -0.09
CA ARG A 44 9.63 -10.67 0.82
C ARG A 44 10.19 -10.39 2.21
N TRP A 45 9.39 -10.66 3.23
CA TRP A 45 9.71 -10.42 4.63
C TRP A 45 9.51 -11.68 5.46
N MET A 46 10.51 -12.01 6.27
CA MET A 46 10.55 -13.22 7.06
C MET A 46 10.60 -12.93 8.55
N TYR A 47 9.97 -13.78 9.35
CA TYR A 47 10.17 -13.80 10.80
C TYR A 47 11.57 -14.34 11.09
N LYS A 48 12.32 -13.71 12.00
CA LYS A 48 13.74 -14.02 12.28
C LYS A 48 14.05 -15.52 12.41
N ASP A 49 13.19 -16.21 13.14
CA ASP A 49 13.31 -17.64 13.44
C ASP A 49 12.05 -18.41 12.97
N GLY A 50 11.32 -17.86 12.00
CA GLY A 50 10.12 -18.48 11.45
C GLY A 50 10.41 -19.37 10.25
N PRO A 51 9.57 -20.40 10.02
CA PRO A 51 9.66 -21.20 8.82
C PRO A 51 9.23 -20.35 7.59
N PRO A 52 9.78 -20.60 6.39
CA PRO A 52 9.54 -19.79 5.18
C PRO A 52 8.08 -19.61 4.79
N GLU A 53 7.22 -20.53 5.21
CA GLU A 53 5.78 -20.50 5.04
C GLU A 53 5.18 -19.32 5.77
N ARG A 54 5.79 -18.77 6.83
CA ARG A 54 5.28 -17.56 7.48
C ARG A 54 5.68 -16.27 6.80
N ASP A 55 6.40 -16.30 5.68
CA ASP A 55 6.81 -15.05 5.05
C ASP A 55 5.62 -14.29 4.46
N VAL A 56 5.74 -12.97 4.44
CA VAL A 56 4.78 -12.08 3.78
C VAL A 56 5.47 -11.47 2.57
N ILE A 57 4.79 -11.50 1.42
CA ILE A 57 5.27 -10.89 0.17
C ILE A 57 4.34 -9.74 -0.19
N PHE A 58 4.89 -8.54 -0.28
CA PHE A 58 4.20 -7.36 -0.79
C PHE A 58 4.63 -7.11 -2.23
N THR A 59 3.67 -7.01 -3.14
CA THR A 59 3.90 -6.55 -4.52
C THR A 59 3.37 -5.13 -4.71
N LYS A 60 3.48 -4.56 -5.91
CA LYS A 60 2.90 -3.25 -6.23
C LYS A 60 1.40 -3.17 -5.95
N ASN A 61 0.68 -4.28 -6.10
CA ASN A 61 -0.78 -4.30 -6.11
C ASN A 61 -1.38 -5.39 -5.21
N ASN A 62 -0.59 -6.03 -4.35
CA ASN A 62 -1.06 -7.18 -3.59
C ASN A 62 -0.27 -7.43 -2.30
N VAL A 63 -0.91 -8.16 -1.39
CA VAL A 63 -0.30 -8.77 -0.22
C VAL A 63 -0.51 -10.28 -0.31
N ASN A 64 0.57 -11.05 -0.21
CA ASN A 64 0.53 -12.50 -0.16
C ASN A 64 1.04 -12.96 1.19
N ASP A 65 0.20 -13.71 1.90
CA ASP A 65 0.56 -14.41 3.12
C ASP A 65 0.88 -15.85 2.75
N LEU A 66 2.14 -16.26 2.90
CA LEU A 66 2.55 -17.60 2.49
C LEU A 66 2.04 -18.69 3.44
N GLU A 67 1.64 -18.35 4.68
CA GLU A 67 1.26 -19.35 5.69
C GLU A 67 -0.13 -19.85 5.38
N LEU A 68 -0.98 -18.90 5.00
CA LEU A 68 -2.32 -19.18 4.52
C LEU A 68 -2.33 -19.66 3.07
N GLY A 69 -1.20 -19.55 2.35
CA GLY A 69 -1.09 -19.95 0.94
C GLY A 69 -2.02 -19.18 0.01
N PHE A 70 -2.44 -17.96 0.39
CA PHE A 70 -3.40 -17.18 -0.38
C PHE A 70 -2.83 -15.87 -0.90
N ASN A 71 -3.20 -15.58 -2.14
CA ASN A 71 -3.17 -14.26 -2.74
C ASN A 71 -4.43 -13.50 -2.31
N TRP A 72 -4.29 -12.37 -1.61
CA TRP A 72 -5.48 -11.69 -1.08
C TRP A 72 -6.39 -11.14 -2.17
N ASN A 73 -5.86 -10.60 -3.26
CA ASN A 73 -6.68 -10.17 -4.40
C ASN A 73 -7.50 -11.33 -4.97
N GLU A 74 -6.88 -12.47 -5.22
CA GLU A 74 -7.56 -13.66 -5.73
C GLU A 74 -8.67 -14.11 -4.78
N LYS A 75 -8.37 -14.20 -3.49
CA LYS A 75 -9.34 -14.60 -2.45
C LYS A 75 -10.53 -13.66 -2.36
N ILE A 76 -10.30 -12.36 -2.45
CA ILE A 76 -11.38 -11.36 -2.42
C ILE A 76 -12.19 -11.40 -3.71
N ASN A 77 -11.53 -11.54 -4.87
CA ASN A 77 -12.21 -11.68 -6.17
C ASN A 77 -13.11 -12.90 -6.21
N LEU A 78 -12.59 -14.09 -5.89
CA LEU A 78 -13.35 -15.34 -5.86
C LEU A 78 -14.58 -15.20 -4.95
N TYR A 79 -14.39 -14.71 -3.73
CA TYR A 79 -15.49 -14.50 -2.81
C TYR A 79 -16.56 -13.54 -3.36
N ASN A 80 -16.14 -12.44 -3.99
CA ASN A 80 -17.06 -11.45 -4.55
C ASN A 80 -17.79 -11.93 -5.81
N ILE A 81 -17.19 -12.83 -6.59
CA ILE A 81 -17.82 -13.50 -7.73
C ILE A 81 -18.88 -14.49 -7.24
N GLU A 82 -18.54 -15.31 -6.24
CA GLU A 82 -19.45 -16.30 -5.65
C GLU A 82 -20.59 -15.65 -4.85
N ASN A 83 -20.38 -14.43 -4.34
CA ASN A 83 -21.32 -13.73 -3.47
C ASN A 83 -21.55 -12.28 -3.92
N PRO A 84 -22.21 -12.04 -5.08
CA PRO A 84 -22.34 -10.71 -5.68
C PRO A 84 -23.06 -9.68 -4.78
N ASP A 85 -23.97 -10.14 -3.92
CA ASP A 85 -24.71 -9.29 -2.97
C ASP A 85 -23.97 -9.08 -1.64
N LYS A 86 -22.86 -9.79 -1.41
CA LYS A 86 -22.12 -9.77 -0.15
C LYS A 86 -20.65 -9.44 -0.37
N LYS A 87 -20.37 -8.25 -0.90
CA LYS A 87 -19.00 -7.88 -1.28
C LYS A 87 -18.07 -7.65 -0.08
N LYS A 88 -16.87 -8.19 -0.16
CA LYS A 88 -15.68 -7.76 0.60
C LYS A 88 -15.01 -6.58 -0.08
N TYR A 89 -14.42 -5.71 0.73
CA TYR A 89 -13.60 -4.59 0.27
C TYR A 89 -12.41 -4.37 1.21
N VAL A 90 -11.45 -3.59 0.74
CA VAL A 90 -10.20 -3.27 1.45
C VAL A 90 -10.13 -1.76 1.65
N GLU A 91 -9.69 -1.35 2.83
CA GLU A 91 -9.26 0.02 3.10
C GLU A 91 -7.78 0.00 3.53
N GLU A 92 -7.05 1.03 3.11
CA GLU A 92 -5.62 1.16 3.37
C GLU A 92 -5.33 2.53 3.99
N GLU A 93 -4.46 2.53 5.00
CA GLU A 93 -3.86 3.74 5.58
C GLU A 93 -2.36 3.69 5.27
N ILE A 94 -1.90 4.57 4.38
CA ILE A 94 -0.54 4.53 3.81
C ILE A 94 0.20 5.82 4.18
N SER A 95 1.42 5.67 4.69
CA SER A 95 2.36 6.78 4.90
C SER A 95 3.78 6.41 4.46
N ASP A 96 4.70 7.36 4.63
CA ASP A 96 6.14 7.15 4.44
C ASP A 96 6.75 6.18 5.48
N LYS A 97 6.05 5.92 6.59
CA LYS A 97 6.55 5.10 7.71
C LYS A 97 5.63 3.98 8.15
N SER A 98 4.40 3.91 7.66
CA SER A 98 3.43 2.90 8.07
C SER A 98 2.56 2.44 6.91
N TYR A 99 2.17 1.17 6.96
CA TYR A 99 1.23 0.57 6.04
C TYR A 99 0.26 -0.29 6.83
N LEU A 100 -1.00 0.13 6.85
CA LEU A 100 -2.08 -0.59 7.49
C LEU A 100 -3.13 -0.92 6.45
N TYR A 101 -3.65 -2.15 6.49
CA TYR A 101 -4.80 -2.53 5.68
C TYR A 101 -5.84 -3.29 6.50
N LYS A 102 -7.11 -3.00 6.19
CA LYS A 102 -8.29 -3.61 6.79
C LYS A 102 -9.10 -4.29 5.70
N ILE A 103 -9.53 -5.52 5.97
CA ILE A 103 -10.46 -6.24 5.09
C ILE A 103 -11.81 -6.27 5.79
N TYR A 104 -12.83 -5.84 5.06
CA TYR A 104 -14.21 -5.78 5.55
C TYR A 104 -15.02 -6.91 4.93
N ASP A 105 -15.76 -7.63 5.79
CA ASP A 105 -16.78 -8.57 5.37
C ASP A 105 -18.12 -7.88 5.13
N TYR A 106 -19.00 -8.54 4.40
CA TYR A 106 -20.39 -8.13 4.29
C TYR A 106 -21.05 -7.98 5.68
N GLY A 107 -21.74 -6.87 5.90
CA GLY A 107 -22.27 -6.49 7.21
C GLY A 107 -21.35 -5.58 8.02
N GLY A 108 -20.21 -5.16 7.45
CA GLY A 108 -19.38 -4.07 7.98
C GLY A 108 -18.41 -4.45 9.10
N LYS A 109 -18.27 -5.74 9.42
CA LYS A 109 -17.21 -6.18 10.34
C LYS A 109 -15.86 -6.05 9.67
N SER A 110 -14.92 -5.40 10.34
CA SER A 110 -13.56 -5.19 9.87
C SER A 110 -12.57 -6.05 10.65
N TYR A 111 -11.54 -6.50 9.95
CA TYR A 111 -10.38 -7.15 10.55
C TYR A 111 -9.12 -6.42 10.08
N VAL A 112 -8.30 -5.99 11.04
CA VAL A 112 -6.95 -5.50 10.74
C VAL A 112 -6.10 -6.73 10.44
N TRP A 113 -5.65 -6.85 9.20
CA TRP A 113 -4.82 -7.97 8.75
C TRP A 113 -3.34 -7.59 8.63
N GLY A 114 -3.05 -6.30 8.50
CA GLY A 114 -1.69 -5.77 8.46
C GLY A 114 -1.58 -4.43 9.17
N ASP A 115 -0.59 -4.31 10.05
CA ASP A 115 -0.17 -3.05 10.68
C ASP A 115 1.36 -3.04 10.73
N TYR A 116 1.98 -2.45 9.70
CA TYR A 116 3.41 -2.49 9.46
C TYR A 116 4.04 -1.11 9.61
N TYR A 117 5.22 -1.07 10.22
CA TYR A 117 6.00 0.14 10.41
C TYR A 117 7.39 -0.03 9.82
N PHE A 118 7.83 0.98 9.07
CA PHE A 118 9.18 1.05 8.55
C PHE A 118 10.18 1.28 9.68
N ILE A 119 11.21 0.43 9.75
CA ILE A 119 12.34 0.58 10.68
C ILE A 119 13.61 0.87 9.89
N SER A 120 13.88 0.08 8.85
CA SER A 120 14.99 0.28 7.90
C SER A 120 14.72 -0.45 6.59
N LYS A 121 15.62 -0.32 5.61
CA LYS A 121 15.50 -1.02 4.32
C LYS A 121 15.42 -2.55 4.43
N ASP A 122 15.94 -3.11 5.53
CA ASP A 122 16.01 -4.56 5.76
C ASP A 122 15.14 -5.02 6.95
N VAL A 123 14.45 -4.10 7.63
CA VAL A 123 13.65 -4.41 8.83
C VAL A 123 12.33 -3.63 8.82
N ILE A 124 11.23 -4.34 9.04
CA ILE A 124 9.93 -3.75 9.37
C ILE A 124 9.45 -4.31 10.70
N ARG A 125 8.58 -3.55 11.37
CA ARG A 125 7.84 -4.04 12.53
C ARG A 125 6.42 -4.35 12.10
N PHE A 126 5.95 -5.56 12.38
CA PHE A 126 4.55 -5.95 12.32
C PHE A 126 4.01 -5.89 13.75
N ASP A 127 2.89 -5.23 13.98
CA ASP A 127 2.35 -5.00 15.33
C ASP A 127 3.33 -4.28 16.29
N LYS A 128 3.13 -4.41 17.61
CA LYS A 128 3.94 -3.74 18.65
C LYS A 128 5.28 -4.42 18.93
N ASN A 129 5.37 -5.75 18.77
CA ASN A 129 6.47 -6.57 19.28
C ASN A 129 7.11 -7.46 18.21
N THR A 130 6.55 -7.52 17.01
CA THR A 130 7.03 -8.45 15.99
C THR A 130 7.86 -7.74 14.92
N TYR A 131 9.02 -8.31 14.57
CA TYR A 131 9.90 -7.75 13.55
C TYR A 131 10.07 -8.76 12.42
N LEU A 132 9.99 -8.25 11.19
CA LEU A 132 10.27 -9.02 10.00
C LEU A 132 11.50 -8.44 9.29
N TYR A 133 12.24 -9.33 8.69
CA TYR A 133 13.51 -9.06 8.06
C TYR A 133 13.39 -9.29 6.57
N ARG A 134 14.03 -8.44 5.77
CA ARG A 134 14.05 -8.61 4.33
C ARG A 134 14.77 -9.91 3.98
N ARG A 135 14.14 -10.72 3.14
CA ARG A 135 14.78 -11.91 2.56
C ARG A 135 15.47 -11.51 1.26
N ASN A 136 16.80 -11.70 1.22
CA ASN A 136 17.62 -11.49 0.02
C ASN A 136 17.36 -12.56 -1.04
#